data_AF-A0A6P0VWV9-F1
#
_entry.id   AF-A0A6P0VWV9-F1
#
_cell.length_a   1.000
_cell.length_b   1.000
_cell.length_c   1.000
_cell.angle_alpha   90.00
_cell.angle_beta   90.00
_cell.angle_gamma   90.00
#
_symmetry.space_group_name_H-M   'P 1'
#
loop_
_entity.id
_entity.type
_entity.pdbx_description
1 polymer ?
#
loop_
_entity_poly.entity_id
_entity_poly.type
_entity_poly.pdbx_seq_one_letter_code
_entity_poly.pdbx_strand_id
1 'polypeptide(L)'
;MWQNFKQLLWQWRGVWITAPSVTAMVIALRLSGWLQPWEQASLDQYFRWRLPEPTDDRIVIVGIDELDLKKAKKWPISDSQLAQLLNKIQAQQPRAIGLDIYRDLPVEPGHAELLKVLQNTPNLIGIELINEEDNSAAVAPPPVLEQLGQIGVNNVMEDGDGKLRRGYLSMTKNDQLLPSLSMFLAGLYLEEQGIFPEPMETDPQVFQWGKAVFRPLKSNDGGYVNVDSGDYQILLNYRGPAGSFTTVSMSEVLEEKIPAELMRDRIVLIGATAPSLNDFLYTPYSSTHITTPERTAGVEIHANIISHILAAVLEGRPTIKTWS
;
A
#
# COMPACT_ATOMS: atom_id res chain seq x y z
N MET A 1 52.21 -33.11 19.41
CA MET A 1 51.10 -32.15 19.19
C MET A 1 51.21 -31.41 17.86
N TRP A 2 52.33 -30.71 17.56
CA TRP A 2 52.48 -29.92 16.34
C TRP A 2 52.43 -30.71 15.01
N GLN A 3 53.01 -31.91 14.96
CA GLN A 3 52.96 -32.76 13.76
C GLN A 3 51.54 -33.27 13.46
N ASN A 4 50.80 -33.70 14.48
CA ASN A 4 49.41 -34.12 14.34
C ASN A 4 48.51 -32.96 13.86
N PHE A 5 48.78 -31.73 14.31
CA PHE A 5 48.06 -30.53 13.87
C PHE A 5 48.34 -30.21 12.39
N LYS A 6 49.60 -30.28 11.94
CA LYS A 6 49.95 -30.11 10.51
C LYS A 6 49.31 -31.17 9.62
N GLN A 7 49.27 -32.41 10.07
CA GLN A 7 48.64 -33.52 9.33
C GLN A 7 47.12 -33.32 9.21
N LEU A 8 46.47 -32.85 10.28
CA LEU A 8 45.04 -32.49 10.26
C LEU A 8 44.76 -31.34 9.28
N LEU A 9 45.54 -30.26 9.31
CA LEU A 9 45.40 -29.14 8.38
C LEU A 9 45.58 -29.58 6.92
N TRP A 10 46.54 -30.47 6.65
CA TRP A 10 46.81 -30.97 5.30
C TRP A 10 45.72 -31.92 4.79
N GLN A 11 45.18 -32.79 5.65
CA GLN A 11 44.06 -33.67 5.31
C GLN A 11 42.78 -32.87 5.02
N TRP A 12 42.56 -31.76 5.73
CA TRP A 12 41.37 -30.92 5.60
C TRP A 12 41.56 -29.71 4.67
N ARG A 13 42.72 -29.55 4.03
CA ARG A 13 43.04 -28.39 3.18
C ARG A 13 42.01 -28.11 2.10
N GLY A 14 41.39 -29.16 1.55
CA GLY A 14 40.31 -29.02 0.58
C GLY A 14 39.15 -28.24 1.18
N VAL A 15 38.69 -28.62 2.37
CA VAL A 15 37.62 -27.93 3.10
C VAL A 15 38.02 -26.50 3.49
N TRP A 16 39.26 -26.30 3.96
CA TRP A 16 39.76 -24.97 4.35
C TRP A 16 39.90 -24.00 3.17
N ILE A 17 39.98 -24.49 1.94
CA ILE A 17 39.99 -23.64 0.73
C ILE A 17 38.56 -23.51 0.20
N THR A 18 37.85 -24.61 0.00
CA THR A 18 36.54 -24.58 -0.66
C THR A 18 35.49 -23.84 0.15
N ALA A 19 35.38 -24.07 1.46
CA ALA A 19 34.34 -23.44 2.26
C ALA A 19 34.50 -21.91 2.33
N PRO A 20 35.68 -21.34 2.63
CA PRO A 20 35.87 -19.89 2.59
C PRO A 20 35.72 -19.30 1.18
N SER A 21 36.19 -19.99 0.14
CA SER A 21 36.04 -19.50 -1.24
C SER A 21 34.56 -19.44 -1.67
N VAL A 22 33.78 -20.50 -1.39
CA VAL A 22 32.34 -20.50 -1.67
C VAL A 22 31.63 -19.45 -0.82
N THR A 23 31.98 -19.32 0.45
CA THR A 23 31.40 -18.30 1.34
C THR A 23 31.68 -16.89 0.82
N ALA A 24 32.94 -16.58 0.48
CA ALA A 24 33.33 -15.29 -0.08
C ALA A 24 32.63 -15.00 -1.42
N MET A 25 32.46 -16.02 -2.27
CA MET A 25 31.72 -15.90 -3.52
C MET A 25 30.24 -15.61 -3.28
N VAL A 26 29.58 -16.32 -2.37
CA VAL A 26 28.17 -16.07 -2.03
C VAL A 26 27.99 -14.68 -1.43
N ILE A 27 28.88 -14.26 -0.52
CA ILE A 27 28.86 -12.90 0.04
C ILE A 27 29.04 -11.87 -1.07
N ALA A 28 29.99 -12.07 -1.99
CA ALA A 28 30.21 -11.16 -3.11
C ALA A 28 28.99 -11.07 -4.05
N LEU A 29 28.36 -12.21 -4.37
CA LEU A 29 27.13 -12.27 -5.18
C LEU A 29 25.95 -11.60 -4.47
N ARG A 30 25.84 -11.74 -3.15
CA ARG A 30 24.82 -11.05 -2.36
C ARG A 30 25.07 -9.55 -2.36
N LEU A 31 26.29 -9.10 -2.02
CA LEU A 31 26.62 -7.68 -1.89
C LEU A 31 26.58 -6.94 -3.23
N SER A 32 26.68 -7.64 -4.36
CA SER A 32 26.52 -7.08 -5.70
C SER A 32 25.07 -7.05 -6.20
N GLY A 33 24.11 -7.58 -5.44
CA GLY A 33 22.70 -7.65 -5.85
C GLY A 33 22.38 -8.75 -6.85
N TRP A 34 23.34 -9.61 -7.23
CA TRP A 34 23.09 -10.70 -8.18
C TRP A 34 22.09 -11.74 -7.68
N LEU A 35 21.95 -11.89 -6.36
CA LEU A 35 20.97 -12.77 -5.75
C LEU A 35 19.60 -12.12 -5.52
N GLN A 36 19.50 -10.78 -5.57
CA GLN A 36 18.28 -10.04 -5.22
C GLN A 36 17.04 -10.49 -6.02
N PRO A 37 17.06 -10.68 -7.35
CA PRO A 37 15.89 -11.15 -8.09
C PRO A 37 15.40 -12.53 -7.62
N TRP A 38 16.32 -13.42 -7.22
CA TRP A 38 15.99 -14.75 -6.73
C TRP A 38 15.41 -14.72 -5.31
N GLU A 39 15.94 -13.84 -4.45
CA GLU A 39 15.41 -13.62 -3.10
C GLU A 39 14.01 -13.01 -3.14
N GLN A 40 13.79 -12.01 -4.01
CA GLN A 40 12.48 -11.40 -4.24
C GLN A 40 11.48 -12.40 -4.86
N ALA A 41 11.91 -13.20 -5.85
CA ALA A 41 11.06 -14.25 -6.41
C ALA A 41 10.69 -15.33 -5.38
N SER A 42 11.61 -15.64 -4.45
CA SER A 42 11.35 -16.56 -3.34
C SER A 42 10.33 -15.99 -2.36
N LEU A 43 10.43 -14.70 -2.02
CA LEU A 43 9.42 -14.01 -1.22
C LEU A 43 8.04 -14.07 -1.89
N ASP A 44 7.98 -13.77 -3.20
CA ASP A 44 6.73 -13.86 -3.94
C ASP A 44 6.15 -15.28 -3.93
N GLN A 45 7.01 -16.28 -4.04
CA GLN A 45 6.59 -17.68 -3.97
C GLN A 45 6.03 -18.04 -2.59
N TYR A 46 6.57 -17.48 -1.51
CA TYR A 46 6.01 -17.65 -0.17
C TYR A 46 4.62 -17.03 -0.02
N PHE A 47 4.37 -15.87 -0.62
CA PHE A 47 3.01 -15.33 -0.67
C PHE A 47 2.04 -16.28 -1.38
N ARG A 48 2.45 -16.87 -2.51
CA ARG A 48 1.60 -17.81 -3.26
C ARG A 48 1.40 -19.16 -2.60
N TRP A 49 2.34 -19.60 -1.77
CA TRP A 49 2.21 -20.83 -0.98
C TRP A 49 1.40 -20.64 0.29
N ARG A 50 1.24 -19.40 0.75
CA ARG A 50 0.40 -19.07 1.88
C ARG A 50 -1.07 -19.27 1.52
N LEU A 51 -1.86 -19.76 2.47
CA LEU A 51 -3.33 -19.74 2.34
C LEU A 51 -3.82 -18.28 2.30
N PRO A 52 -4.71 -17.93 1.35
CA PRO A 52 -5.36 -16.63 1.35
C PRO A 52 -6.02 -16.37 2.70
N GLU A 53 -5.84 -15.16 3.23
CA GLU A 53 -6.54 -14.75 4.44
C GLU A 53 -8.01 -14.44 4.13
N PRO A 54 -8.89 -14.55 5.14
CA PRO A 54 -10.26 -14.12 4.97
C PRO A 54 -10.32 -12.63 4.62
N THR A 55 -11.36 -12.25 3.88
CA THR A 55 -11.66 -10.86 3.55
C THR A 55 -11.66 -9.98 4.81
N ASP A 56 -11.11 -8.77 4.68
CA ASP A 56 -11.12 -7.81 5.79
C ASP A 56 -12.45 -7.04 5.81
N ASP A 57 -13.35 -7.43 6.70
CA ASP A 57 -14.68 -6.83 6.81
C ASP A 57 -14.66 -5.35 7.24
N ARG A 58 -13.51 -4.81 7.64
CA ARG A 58 -13.36 -3.39 8.00
C ARG A 58 -13.23 -2.47 6.79
N ILE A 59 -13.02 -3.03 5.59
CA ILE A 59 -12.71 -2.27 4.37
C ILE A 59 -13.68 -2.67 3.27
N VAL A 60 -14.27 -1.67 2.60
CA VAL A 60 -15.11 -1.85 1.42
C VAL A 60 -14.57 -0.98 0.29
N ILE A 61 -14.50 -1.54 -0.91
CA ILE A 61 -14.11 -0.82 -2.12
C ILE A 61 -15.38 -0.48 -2.92
N VAL A 62 -15.52 0.79 -3.27
CA VAL A 62 -16.47 1.28 -4.27
C VAL A 62 -15.67 1.48 -5.56
N GLY A 63 -15.68 0.46 -6.41
CA GLY A 63 -14.94 0.46 -7.67
C GLY A 63 -15.71 1.18 -8.77
N ILE A 64 -14.99 1.94 -9.60
CA ILE A 64 -15.54 2.49 -10.84
C ILE A 64 -15.09 1.59 -11.99
N ASP A 65 -16.01 0.75 -12.46
CA ASP A 65 -15.75 -0.26 -13.49
C ASP A 65 -16.08 0.22 -14.93
N GLU A 66 -15.90 -0.66 -15.91
CA GLU A 66 -16.19 -0.34 -17.32
C GLU A 66 -17.67 -0.04 -17.60
N LEU A 67 -18.59 -0.61 -16.83
CA LEU A 67 -20.01 -0.34 -16.97
C LEU A 67 -20.33 1.04 -16.40
N ASP A 68 -19.72 1.42 -15.28
CA ASP A 68 -19.78 2.74 -14.69
C ASP A 68 -19.26 3.82 -15.65
N LEU A 69 -18.10 3.60 -16.28
CA LEU A 69 -17.55 4.52 -17.27
C LEU A 69 -18.45 4.68 -18.49
N LYS A 70 -19.05 3.58 -18.99
CA LYS A 70 -20.01 3.63 -20.10
C LYS A 70 -21.27 4.41 -19.74
N LYS A 71 -21.77 4.27 -18.50
CA LYS A 71 -22.92 5.04 -17.99
C LYS A 71 -22.57 6.52 -17.79
N ALA A 72 -21.40 6.81 -17.22
CA ALA A 72 -20.93 8.18 -16.96
C ALA A 72 -20.51 8.92 -18.24
N LYS A 73 -20.09 8.20 -19.28
CA LYS A 73 -19.64 8.70 -20.60
C LYS A 73 -18.41 9.62 -20.56
N LYS A 74 -17.79 9.80 -19.40
CA LYS A 74 -16.62 10.67 -19.20
C LYS A 74 -15.77 10.13 -18.05
N TRP A 75 -14.46 10.29 -18.17
CA TRP A 75 -13.51 10.10 -17.08
C TRP A 75 -12.63 11.36 -16.95
N PRO A 76 -12.35 11.83 -15.72
CA PRO A 76 -12.99 11.43 -14.46
C PRO A 76 -14.51 11.65 -14.47
N ILE A 77 -15.23 10.94 -13.60
CA ILE A 77 -16.68 11.14 -13.41
C ILE A 77 -16.99 12.59 -13.01
N SER A 78 -18.17 13.10 -13.35
CA SER A 78 -18.52 14.49 -13.04
C SER A 78 -18.62 14.76 -11.53
N ASP A 79 -18.41 16.01 -11.13
CA ASP A 79 -18.47 16.45 -9.74
C ASP A 79 -19.86 16.23 -9.13
N SER A 80 -20.93 16.36 -9.93
CA SER A 80 -22.29 16.03 -9.51
C SER A 80 -22.45 14.53 -9.20
N GLN A 81 -21.89 13.64 -10.03
CA GLN A 81 -21.94 12.20 -9.78
C GLN A 81 -21.13 11.82 -8.54
N LEU A 82 -19.95 12.42 -8.37
CA LEU A 82 -19.12 12.20 -7.18
C LEU A 82 -19.81 12.73 -5.91
N ALA A 83 -20.44 13.91 -5.97
CA ALA A 83 -21.20 14.45 -4.85
C ALA A 83 -22.37 13.54 -4.45
N GLN A 84 -23.12 13.02 -5.43
CA GLN A 84 -24.19 12.05 -5.18
C GLN A 84 -23.65 10.76 -4.55
N LEU A 85 -22.55 10.22 -5.08
CA LEU A 85 -21.92 9.03 -4.54
C LEU A 85 -21.49 9.22 -3.08
N LEU A 86 -20.77 10.31 -2.80
CA LEU A 86 -20.31 10.64 -1.44
C LEU A 86 -21.47 10.81 -0.46
N ASN A 87 -22.56 11.49 -0.87
CA ASN A 87 -23.76 11.63 -0.04
C ASN A 87 -24.40 10.26 0.30
N LYS A 88 -24.46 9.33 -0.66
CA LYS A 88 -24.99 7.97 -0.42
C LYS A 88 -24.09 7.16 0.52
N ILE A 89 -22.78 7.26 0.35
CA ILE A 89 -21.79 6.61 1.22
C ILE A 89 -21.92 7.17 2.64
N GLN A 90 -21.95 8.50 2.80
CA GLN A 90 -22.08 9.15 4.11
C GLN A 90 -23.36 8.80 4.85
N ALA A 91 -24.46 8.57 4.13
CA ALA A 91 -25.72 8.16 4.74
C ALA A 91 -25.61 6.83 5.52
N GLN A 92 -24.65 5.96 5.16
CA GLN A 92 -24.35 4.72 5.90
C GLN A 92 -23.38 4.93 7.07
N GLN A 93 -22.87 6.14 7.29
CA GLN A 93 -21.96 6.50 8.38
C GLN A 93 -20.68 5.62 8.41
N PRO A 94 -19.84 5.68 7.36
CA PRO A 94 -18.55 5.02 7.38
C PRO A 94 -17.62 5.69 8.38
N ARG A 95 -16.64 4.92 8.87
CA ARG A 95 -15.61 5.42 9.77
C ARG A 95 -14.65 6.37 9.05
N ALA A 96 -14.20 6.00 7.86
CA ALA A 96 -13.38 6.85 7.01
C ALA A 96 -13.68 6.61 5.53
N ILE A 97 -13.47 7.62 4.69
CA ILE A 97 -13.65 7.55 3.24
C ILE A 97 -12.34 7.95 2.56
N GLY A 98 -11.78 7.10 1.72
CA GLY A 98 -10.64 7.41 0.86
C GLY A 98 -11.08 7.66 -0.57
N LEU A 99 -10.72 8.81 -1.14
CA LEU A 99 -10.98 9.14 -2.54
C LEU A 99 -9.69 8.98 -3.35
N ASP A 100 -9.48 7.78 -3.91
CA ASP A 100 -8.39 7.46 -4.82
C ASP A 100 -8.74 7.86 -6.26
N ILE A 101 -9.05 9.14 -6.43
CA ILE A 101 -9.33 9.76 -7.72
C ILE A 101 -8.85 11.21 -7.65
N TYR A 102 -7.95 11.61 -8.55
CA TYR A 102 -7.47 12.99 -8.61
C TYR A 102 -8.62 13.98 -8.87
N ARG A 103 -8.61 15.06 -8.08
CA ARG A 103 -9.60 16.15 -8.09
C ARG A 103 -8.93 17.52 -7.92
N ASP A 104 -7.78 17.69 -8.56
CA ASP A 104 -7.03 18.94 -8.67
C ASP A 104 -7.80 19.99 -9.50
N LEU A 105 -8.55 19.54 -10.51
CA LEU A 105 -9.36 20.39 -11.39
C LEU A 105 -10.87 20.09 -11.29
N PRO A 106 -11.74 21.12 -11.45
CA PRO A 106 -13.18 20.92 -11.53
C PRO A 106 -13.60 20.01 -12.69
N VAL A 107 -14.56 19.12 -12.44
CA VAL A 107 -15.12 18.23 -13.47
C VAL A 107 -16.62 18.49 -13.59
N GLU A 108 -16.99 19.55 -14.30
CA GLU A 108 -18.39 19.92 -14.48
C GLU A 108 -19.24 18.82 -15.17
N PRO A 109 -20.56 18.75 -14.86
CA PRO A 109 -21.31 19.65 -13.98
C PRO A 109 -21.19 19.30 -12.48
N GLY A 110 -21.46 20.28 -11.61
CA GLY A 110 -21.76 20.05 -10.20
C GLY A 110 -20.66 20.43 -9.22
N HIS A 111 -19.66 21.21 -9.65
CA HIS A 111 -18.51 21.54 -8.82
C HIS A 111 -18.91 22.20 -7.49
N ALA A 112 -19.83 23.16 -7.51
CA ALA A 112 -20.31 23.84 -6.31
C ALA A 112 -21.03 22.91 -5.31
N GLU A 113 -21.66 21.84 -5.78
CA GLU A 113 -22.27 20.82 -4.92
C GLU A 113 -21.19 19.96 -4.29
N LEU A 114 -20.23 19.48 -5.09
CA LEU A 114 -19.10 18.70 -4.61
C LEU A 114 -18.33 19.47 -3.53
N LEU A 115 -18.02 20.75 -3.74
CA LEU A 115 -17.31 21.56 -2.74
C LEU A 115 -18.03 21.57 -1.38
N LYS A 116 -19.37 21.66 -1.37
CA LYS A 116 -20.16 21.59 -0.13
C LYS A 116 -20.07 20.22 0.52
N VAL A 117 -20.10 19.14 -0.27
CA VAL A 117 -19.93 17.79 0.26
C VAL A 117 -18.55 17.64 0.87
N LEU A 118 -17.48 17.99 0.14
CA LEU A 118 -16.10 17.93 0.64
C LEU A 118 -15.93 18.71 1.96
N GLN A 119 -16.47 19.93 2.06
CA GLN A 119 -16.41 20.75 3.27
C GLN A 119 -17.15 20.15 4.47
N ASN A 120 -18.23 19.40 4.24
CA ASN A 120 -19.06 18.83 5.30
C ASN A 120 -18.71 17.37 5.62
N THR A 121 -17.59 16.84 5.09
CA THR A 121 -17.18 15.46 5.27
C THR A 121 -15.80 15.38 5.94
N PRO A 122 -15.74 15.47 7.28
CA PRO A 122 -14.46 15.54 8.00
C PRO A 122 -13.63 14.26 7.93
N ASN A 123 -14.26 13.12 7.61
CA ASN A 123 -13.61 11.82 7.52
C ASN A 123 -13.32 11.39 6.07
N LEU A 124 -13.36 12.32 5.11
CA LEU A 124 -13.00 12.07 3.70
C LEU A 124 -11.57 12.52 3.42
N ILE A 125 -10.71 11.61 2.99
CA ILE A 125 -9.33 11.91 2.62
C ILE A 125 -9.20 11.85 1.10
N GLY A 126 -8.73 12.94 0.51
CA GLY A 126 -8.37 13.02 -0.91
C GLY A 126 -6.91 12.65 -1.12
N ILE A 127 -6.51 12.59 -2.38
CA ILE A 127 -5.13 12.25 -2.76
C ILE A 127 -4.38 13.39 -3.41
N GLU A 128 -3.05 13.34 -3.28
CA GLU A 128 -2.10 14.05 -4.12
C GLU A 128 -1.00 13.09 -4.60
N LEU A 129 -0.34 13.45 -5.70
CA LEU A 129 0.85 12.76 -6.19
C LEU A 129 2.05 13.69 -6.07
N ILE A 130 3.05 13.28 -5.31
CA ILE A 130 4.26 14.08 -5.08
C ILE A 130 5.34 13.61 -6.04
N ASN A 131 6.00 14.56 -6.70
CA ASN A 131 7.23 14.28 -7.42
C ASN A 131 8.13 15.53 -7.32
N GLU A 132 9.08 15.51 -6.38
CA GLU A 132 9.97 16.65 -6.14
C GLU A 132 11.01 16.82 -7.26
N GLU A 133 11.34 15.73 -7.97
CA GLU A 133 12.29 15.78 -9.09
C GLU A 133 11.65 16.31 -10.38
N ASP A 134 10.38 15.98 -10.60
CA ASP A 134 9.60 16.38 -11.77
C ASP A 134 8.19 16.84 -11.39
N ASN A 135 8.06 18.16 -11.20
CA ASN A 135 6.78 18.81 -10.93
C ASN A 135 5.72 18.58 -12.03
N SER A 136 6.10 18.22 -13.26
CA SER A 136 5.13 17.92 -14.33
C SER A 136 4.47 16.56 -14.17
N ALA A 137 5.08 15.68 -13.38
CA ALA A 137 4.54 14.38 -12.99
C ALA A 137 3.86 14.40 -11.61
N ALA A 138 3.81 15.55 -10.93
CA ALA A 138 3.05 15.74 -9.70
C ALA A 138 1.59 16.10 -10.00
N VAL A 139 0.68 15.74 -9.09
CA VAL A 139 -0.75 16.10 -9.17
C VAL A 139 -1.16 16.73 -7.85
N ALA A 140 -1.68 17.96 -7.92
CA ALA A 140 -2.08 18.72 -6.75
C ALA A 140 -3.30 18.09 -6.04
N PRO A 141 -3.46 18.29 -4.74
CA PRO A 141 -4.68 17.90 -4.04
C PRO A 141 -5.88 18.76 -4.43
N PRO A 142 -7.11 18.33 -4.09
CA PRO A 142 -8.29 19.18 -4.14
C PRO A 142 -8.12 20.36 -3.15
N PRO A 143 -8.20 21.63 -3.58
CA PRO A 143 -7.86 22.77 -2.73
C PRO A 143 -8.63 22.85 -1.41
N VAL A 144 -9.90 22.42 -1.41
CA VAL A 144 -10.73 22.38 -0.21
C VAL A 144 -10.24 21.34 0.79
N LEU A 145 -9.83 20.16 0.34
CA LEU A 145 -9.34 19.10 1.23
C LEU A 145 -7.93 19.43 1.74
N GLU A 146 -7.10 20.10 0.93
CA GLU A 146 -5.79 20.62 1.36
C GLU A 146 -5.94 21.62 2.52
N GLN A 147 -6.87 22.57 2.42
CA GLN A 147 -7.15 23.53 3.49
C GLN A 147 -7.65 22.87 4.79
N LEU A 148 -8.30 21.72 4.68
CA LEU A 148 -8.80 20.94 5.83
C LEU A 148 -7.74 19.98 6.39
N GLY A 149 -6.56 19.86 5.76
CA GLY A 149 -5.55 18.86 6.12
C GLY A 149 -5.99 17.43 5.84
N GLN A 150 -6.93 17.23 4.90
CA GLN A 150 -7.57 15.95 4.58
C GLN A 150 -6.95 15.32 3.31
N ILE A 151 -5.62 15.30 3.21
CA ILE A 151 -4.87 14.82 2.04
C ILE A 151 -3.90 13.71 2.44
N GLY A 152 -3.93 12.62 1.67
CA GLY A 152 -2.95 11.55 1.74
C GLY A 152 -2.16 11.41 0.44
N VAL A 153 -0.89 11.03 0.55
CA VAL A 153 -0.02 10.83 -0.60
C VAL A 153 -0.36 9.52 -1.32
N ASN A 154 -0.44 9.56 -2.66
CA ASN A 154 -0.81 8.42 -3.52
C ASN A 154 0.38 7.69 -4.16
N ASN A 155 1.59 8.14 -3.88
CA ASN A 155 2.79 7.56 -4.46
C ASN A 155 2.91 6.07 -4.15
N VAL A 156 3.40 5.35 -5.15
CA VAL A 156 3.74 3.93 -5.08
C VAL A 156 5.19 3.75 -5.50
N MET A 157 5.81 2.67 -5.02
CA MET A 157 7.20 2.33 -5.35
C MET A 157 7.25 0.89 -5.88
N GLU A 158 7.45 0.75 -7.19
CA GLU A 158 7.68 -0.54 -7.82
C GLU A 158 9.15 -0.96 -7.65
N ASP A 159 9.38 -2.26 -7.45
CA ASP A 159 10.72 -2.83 -7.52
C ASP A 159 11.18 -2.96 -8.98
N GLY A 160 12.46 -3.29 -9.19
CA GLY A 160 13.04 -3.39 -10.54
C GLY A 160 12.39 -4.41 -11.48
N ASP A 161 11.55 -5.33 -10.96
CA ASP A 161 10.73 -6.25 -11.76
C ASP A 161 9.27 -5.79 -11.95
N GLY A 162 8.96 -4.53 -11.60
CA GLY A 162 7.64 -3.91 -11.74
C GLY A 162 6.61 -4.33 -10.68
N LYS A 163 7.03 -5.07 -9.64
CA LYS A 163 6.13 -5.49 -8.56
C LYS A 163 6.21 -4.56 -7.38
N LEU A 164 5.05 -4.30 -6.80
CA LEU A 164 4.91 -3.57 -5.55
C LEU A 164 5.12 -4.52 -4.38
N ARG A 165 6.25 -4.40 -3.69
CA ARG A 165 6.52 -5.13 -2.42
C ARG A 165 6.68 -4.20 -1.23
N ARG A 166 6.86 -2.91 -1.52
CA ARG A 166 7.07 -1.83 -0.57
C ARG A 166 5.90 -0.87 -0.64
N GLY A 167 5.59 -0.22 0.47
CA GLY A 167 4.59 0.85 0.50
C GLY A 167 5.03 1.97 1.41
N TYR A 168 4.71 3.19 1.01
CA TYR A 168 4.90 4.38 1.82
C TYR A 168 3.84 4.44 2.92
N LEU A 169 4.27 4.66 4.17
CA LEU A 169 3.40 5.12 5.25
C LEU A 169 3.37 6.64 5.32
N SER A 170 4.46 7.29 4.94
CA SER A 170 4.53 8.74 4.80
C SER A 170 5.65 9.14 3.86
N MET A 171 5.51 10.31 3.23
CA MET A 171 6.50 10.93 2.38
C MET A 171 6.78 12.36 2.81
N THR A 172 7.98 12.85 2.50
CA THR A 172 8.40 14.20 2.80
C THR A 172 8.08 15.11 1.62
N LYS A 173 7.47 16.27 1.91
CA LYS A 173 7.22 17.34 0.94
C LYS A 173 7.57 18.67 1.59
N ASN A 174 8.53 19.42 1.06
CA ASN A 174 8.96 20.70 1.64
C ASN A 174 9.30 20.58 3.15
N ASP A 175 10.10 19.57 3.54
CA ASP A 175 10.45 19.25 4.94
C ASP A 175 9.26 18.87 5.86
N GLN A 176 8.05 18.72 5.32
CA GLN A 176 6.88 18.25 6.06
C GLN A 176 6.61 16.78 5.75
N LEU A 177 6.42 15.98 6.81
CA LEU A 177 6.00 14.59 6.69
C LEU A 177 4.49 14.52 6.43
N LEU A 178 4.12 13.97 5.28
CA LEU A 178 2.74 13.75 4.86
C LEU A 178 2.40 12.26 4.89
N PRO A 179 1.30 11.84 5.54
CA PRO A 179 0.90 10.43 5.55
C PRO A 179 0.49 9.98 4.14
N SER A 180 0.73 8.72 3.81
CA SER A 180 0.09 8.12 2.64
C SER A 180 -1.42 8.01 2.86
N LEU A 181 -2.21 7.92 1.77
CA LEU A 181 -3.66 7.73 1.86
C LEU A 181 -4.02 6.58 2.82
N SER A 182 -3.31 5.46 2.69
CA SER A 182 -3.51 4.27 3.49
C SER A 182 -3.20 4.48 4.98
N MET A 183 -2.11 5.18 5.30
CA MET A 183 -1.73 5.48 6.68
C MET A 183 -2.74 6.42 7.34
N PHE A 184 -3.20 7.44 6.61
CA PHE A 184 -4.17 8.41 7.11
C PHE A 184 -5.51 7.72 7.42
N LEU A 185 -6.04 6.92 6.50
CA LEU A 185 -7.31 6.21 6.70
C LEU A 185 -7.25 5.18 7.83
N ALA A 186 -6.14 4.45 7.95
CA ALA A 186 -5.92 3.56 9.08
C ALA A 186 -5.85 4.34 10.41
N GLY A 187 -5.23 5.53 10.39
CA GLY A 187 -5.21 6.49 11.49
C GLY A 187 -6.61 6.85 11.97
N LEU A 188 -7.43 7.42 11.10
CA LEU A 188 -8.82 7.77 11.42
C LEU A 188 -9.60 6.60 12.02
N TYR A 189 -9.40 5.39 11.47
CA TYR A 189 -10.09 4.20 11.96
C TYR A 189 -9.69 3.79 13.39
N LEU A 190 -8.40 3.93 13.72
CA LEU A 190 -7.83 3.52 15.00
C LEU A 190 -7.97 4.61 16.07
N GLU A 191 -7.94 5.89 15.69
CA GLU A 191 -8.17 7.02 16.59
C GLU A 191 -9.57 7.01 17.20
N GLU A 192 -10.59 6.61 16.42
CA GLU A 192 -11.95 6.43 16.96
C GLU A 192 -12.01 5.32 18.02
N GLN A 193 -11.07 4.37 18.00
CA GLN A 193 -10.91 3.35 19.04
C GLN A 193 -9.97 3.77 20.19
N GLY A 194 -9.46 5.00 20.16
CA GLY A 194 -8.51 5.51 21.14
C GLY A 194 -7.11 4.89 21.05
N ILE A 195 -6.72 4.38 19.87
CA ILE A 195 -5.43 3.73 19.66
C ILE A 195 -4.53 4.66 18.83
N PHE A 196 -3.53 5.25 19.49
CA PHE A 196 -2.60 6.21 18.87
C PHE A 196 -1.19 5.61 18.73
N PRO A 197 -0.41 6.04 17.73
CA PRO A 197 0.99 5.65 17.61
C PRO A 197 1.85 6.36 18.66
N GLU A 198 2.82 5.64 19.21
CA GLU A 198 3.79 6.14 20.19
C GLU A 198 5.22 5.90 19.67
N PRO A 199 6.09 6.93 19.65
CA PRO A 199 7.48 6.74 19.24
C PRO A 199 8.22 5.85 20.23
N MET A 200 9.10 4.99 19.73
CA MET A 200 9.96 4.15 20.57
C MET A 200 11.09 4.98 21.17
N GLU A 201 11.36 4.81 22.47
CA GLU A 201 12.46 5.51 23.16
C GLU A 201 13.84 5.23 22.53
N THR A 202 14.02 4.03 21.96
CA THR A 202 15.31 3.57 21.43
C THR A 202 15.64 4.11 20.04
N ASP A 203 14.63 4.43 19.25
CA ASP A 203 14.78 4.90 17.87
C ASP A 203 13.56 5.73 17.48
N PRO A 204 13.70 7.04 17.24
CA PRO A 204 12.57 7.93 16.94
C PRO A 204 11.92 7.65 15.58
N GLN A 205 12.57 6.90 14.68
CA GLN A 205 11.96 6.46 13.43
C GLN A 205 11.12 5.18 13.61
N VAL A 206 11.21 4.52 14.76
CA VAL A 206 10.41 3.35 15.07
C VAL A 206 9.26 3.80 15.97
N PHE A 207 8.05 3.37 15.63
CA PHE A 207 6.89 3.64 16.47
C PHE A 207 6.12 2.35 16.78
N GLN A 208 5.59 2.29 17.99
CA GLN A 208 4.63 1.29 18.40
C GLN A 208 3.22 1.81 18.11
N TRP A 209 2.35 0.96 17.60
CA TRP A 209 0.94 1.28 17.42
C TRP A 209 0.10 0.06 17.78
N GLY A 210 -0.64 0.15 18.89
CA GLY A 210 -1.31 -1.00 19.49
C GLY A 210 -0.34 -2.16 19.74
N LYS A 211 -0.59 -3.31 19.10
CA LYS A 211 0.22 -4.54 19.20
C LYS A 211 1.41 -4.58 18.23
N ALA A 212 1.51 -3.64 17.30
CA ALA A 212 2.51 -3.64 16.24
C ALA A 212 3.65 -2.66 16.51
N VAL A 213 4.82 -2.98 15.95
CA VAL A 213 5.97 -2.07 15.89
C VAL A 213 6.34 -1.89 14.43
N PHE A 214 6.24 -0.65 13.95
CA PHE A 214 6.59 -0.27 12.59
C PHE A 214 8.03 0.25 12.57
N ARG A 215 8.80 -0.23 11.59
CA ARG A 215 10.19 0.15 11.36
C ARG A 215 10.33 0.56 9.89
N PRO A 216 11.04 1.65 9.58
CA PRO A 216 11.29 2.01 8.21
C PRO A 216 12.22 0.97 7.57
N LEU A 217 12.00 0.71 6.29
CA LEU A 217 12.87 -0.09 5.45
C LEU A 217 14.26 0.55 5.40
N LYS A 218 15.32 -0.26 5.49
CA LYS A 218 16.71 0.15 5.22
C LYS A 218 17.13 -0.30 3.82
N SER A 219 18.11 0.39 3.24
CA SER A 219 18.57 0.15 1.86
C SER A 219 19.04 -1.27 1.55
N ASN A 220 19.38 -2.07 2.57
CA ASN A 220 19.88 -3.44 2.44
C ASN A 220 19.07 -4.46 3.27
N ASP A 221 17.82 -4.14 3.61
CA ASP A 221 16.94 -5.03 4.35
C ASP A 221 16.53 -6.24 3.51
N GLY A 222 16.65 -7.43 4.08
CA GLY A 222 16.26 -8.68 3.41
C GLY A 222 17.09 -8.91 2.14
N GLY A 223 16.39 -9.14 1.02
CA GLY A 223 17.02 -9.35 -0.29
C GLY A 223 17.35 -8.08 -1.06
N TYR A 224 17.08 -6.88 -0.51
CA TYR A 224 17.39 -5.63 -1.18
C TYR A 224 18.88 -5.29 -1.07
N VAL A 225 19.43 -4.67 -2.13
CA VAL A 225 20.81 -4.16 -2.17
C VAL A 225 20.81 -2.74 -2.68
N ASN A 226 21.25 -1.79 -1.83
CA ASN A 226 21.34 -0.36 -2.12
C ASN A 226 20.08 0.26 -2.74
N VAL A 227 18.89 -0.15 -2.28
CA VAL A 227 17.64 0.49 -2.73
C VAL A 227 17.46 1.83 -2.07
N ASP A 228 16.75 2.71 -2.77
CA ASP A 228 16.24 3.92 -2.18
C ASP A 228 15.28 3.58 -1.03
N SER A 229 15.70 3.97 0.16
CA SER A 229 14.99 3.82 1.42
C SER A 229 14.71 5.19 2.05
N GLY A 230 14.64 6.25 1.23
CA GLY A 230 14.10 7.54 1.61
C GLY A 230 12.62 7.42 1.98
N ASP A 231 12.10 8.41 2.71
CA ASP A 231 10.75 8.41 3.27
C ASP A 231 10.41 7.17 4.13
N TYR A 232 9.21 7.12 4.69
CA TYR A 232 8.83 6.03 5.57
C TYR A 232 8.24 4.87 4.77
N GLN A 233 9.09 3.96 4.32
CA GLN A 233 8.68 2.75 3.59
C GLN A 233 8.63 1.52 4.50
N ILE A 234 7.72 0.60 4.22
CA ILE A 234 7.68 -0.73 4.85
C ILE A 234 7.55 -1.84 3.81
N LEU A 235 7.94 -3.07 4.17
CA LEU A 235 7.57 -4.27 3.41
C LEU A 235 6.09 -4.60 3.62
N LEU A 236 5.37 -4.81 2.53
CA LEU A 236 3.93 -5.06 2.57
C LEU A 236 3.61 -6.53 2.83
N ASN A 237 2.85 -6.80 3.89
CA ASN A 237 2.25 -8.10 4.13
C ASN A 237 0.85 -8.15 3.50
N TYR A 238 0.79 -8.42 2.19
CA TYR A 238 -0.47 -8.54 1.44
C TYR A 238 -1.43 -9.54 2.08
N ARG A 239 -2.73 -9.19 2.09
CA ARG A 239 -3.78 -10.08 2.59
C ARG A 239 -4.06 -11.23 1.63
N GLY A 240 -4.03 -10.95 0.33
CA GLY A 240 -4.30 -11.94 -0.71
C GLY A 240 -4.09 -11.39 -2.13
N PRO A 241 -4.42 -12.19 -3.16
CA PRO A 241 -4.41 -11.78 -4.56
C PRO A 241 -5.49 -10.72 -4.86
N ALA A 242 -5.56 -10.24 -6.11
CA ALA A 242 -6.64 -9.35 -6.54
C ALA A 242 -8.03 -9.96 -6.22
N GLY A 243 -8.98 -9.10 -5.84
CA GLY A 243 -10.32 -9.52 -5.40
C GLY A 243 -10.39 -10.02 -3.95
N SER A 244 -9.45 -9.63 -3.09
CA SER A 244 -9.43 -10.06 -1.67
C SER A 244 -10.37 -9.26 -0.76
N PHE A 245 -10.94 -8.17 -1.27
CA PHE A 245 -11.79 -7.24 -0.53
C PHE A 245 -13.23 -7.26 -1.04
N THR A 246 -14.17 -6.87 -0.17
CA THR A 246 -15.55 -6.66 -0.60
C THR A 246 -15.59 -5.43 -1.51
N THR A 247 -16.00 -5.63 -2.77
CA THR A 247 -16.08 -4.58 -3.78
C THR A 247 -17.50 -4.48 -4.32
N VAL A 248 -18.02 -3.26 -4.39
CA VAL A 248 -19.27 -2.90 -5.07
C VAL A 248 -19.00 -1.84 -6.12
N SER A 249 -19.78 -1.82 -7.20
CA SER A 249 -19.64 -0.80 -8.25
C SER A 249 -20.23 0.55 -7.80
N MET A 250 -19.74 1.63 -8.38
CA MET A 250 -20.33 2.97 -8.19
C MET A 250 -21.82 2.96 -8.56
N SER A 251 -22.19 2.29 -9.64
CA SER A 251 -23.60 2.13 -10.05
C SER A 251 -24.45 1.46 -8.99
N GLU A 252 -23.98 0.37 -8.35
CA GLU A 252 -24.75 -0.31 -7.31
C GLU A 252 -24.98 0.59 -6.10
N VAL A 253 -24.01 1.44 -5.74
CA VAL A 253 -24.18 2.43 -4.67
C VAL A 253 -25.20 3.50 -5.06
N LEU A 254 -25.07 4.08 -6.27
CA LEU A 254 -25.98 5.13 -6.76
C LEU A 254 -27.42 4.64 -6.96
N GLU A 255 -27.58 3.39 -7.38
CA GLU A 255 -28.88 2.74 -7.60
C GLU A 255 -29.43 2.09 -6.31
N GLU A 256 -28.77 2.25 -5.17
CA GLU A 256 -29.15 1.69 -3.86
C GLU A 256 -29.34 0.15 -3.87
N LYS A 257 -28.51 -0.55 -4.65
CA LYS A 257 -28.52 -2.02 -4.80
C LYS A 257 -27.54 -2.75 -3.86
N ILE A 258 -27.05 -2.06 -2.85
CA ILE A 258 -26.14 -2.61 -1.83
C ILE A 258 -26.88 -2.79 -0.49
N PRO A 259 -26.39 -3.67 0.41
CA PRO A 259 -26.91 -3.75 1.77
C PRO A 259 -26.82 -2.38 2.50
N ALA A 260 -27.86 -2.03 3.26
CA ALA A 260 -27.98 -0.72 3.93
C ALA A 260 -26.88 -0.44 4.97
N GLU A 261 -26.22 -1.48 5.46
CA GLU A 261 -25.21 -1.44 6.51
C GLU A 261 -23.84 -1.89 5.99
N LEU A 262 -23.66 -1.96 4.67
CA LEU A 262 -22.42 -2.44 4.07
C LEU A 262 -21.23 -1.57 4.47
N MET A 263 -21.42 -0.26 4.61
CA MET A 263 -20.34 0.72 4.81
C MET A 263 -20.26 1.25 6.24
N ARG A 264 -21.22 0.95 7.10
CA ARG A 264 -21.27 1.46 8.48
C ARG A 264 -20.04 1.04 9.28
N ASP A 265 -19.42 2.01 9.94
CA ASP A 265 -18.22 1.82 10.79
C ASP A 265 -17.02 1.18 10.07
N ARG A 266 -16.98 1.28 8.73
CA ARG A 266 -15.90 0.74 7.88
C ARG A 266 -15.12 1.85 7.19
N ILE A 267 -13.95 1.50 6.67
CA ILE A 267 -13.22 2.32 5.73
C ILE A 267 -13.77 2.04 4.33
N VAL A 268 -14.21 3.09 3.64
CA VAL A 268 -14.70 3.00 2.27
C VAL A 268 -13.67 3.62 1.34
N LEU A 269 -13.15 2.85 0.39
CA LEU A 269 -12.24 3.34 -0.64
C LEU A 269 -12.98 3.51 -1.96
N ILE A 270 -12.85 4.66 -2.60
CA ILE A 270 -13.46 4.96 -3.90
C ILE A 270 -12.34 5.11 -4.91
N GLY A 271 -12.33 4.30 -5.96
CA GLY A 271 -11.23 4.34 -6.94
C GLY A 271 -11.51 3.57 -8.22
N ALA A 272 -10.57 3.65 -9.16
CA ALA A 272 -10.69 3.01 -10.47
C ALA A 272 -10.54 1.49 -10.38
N THR A 273 -11.46 0.75 -11.00
CA THR A 273 -11.35 -0.71 -11.21
C THR A 273 -11.57 -1.10 -12.67
N ALA A 274 -11.77 -0.12 -13.56
CA ALA A 274 -11.91 -0.29 -14.99
C ALA A 274 -10.54 -0.51 -15.67
N PRO A 275 -10.33 -1.63 -16.39
CA PRO A 275 -9.08 -1.91 -17.09
C PRO A 275 -8.61 -0.81 -18.05
N SER A 276 -9.52 -0.07 -18.68
CA SER A 276 -9.19 1.03 -19.61
C SER A 276 -8.50 2.23 -18.95
N LEU A 277 -8.62 2.38 -17.62
CA LEU A 277 -7.95 3.44 -16.87
C LEU A 277 -6.50 3.11 -16.53
N ASN A 278 -6.09 1.84 -16.71
CA ASN A 278 -4.73 1.33 -16.52
C ASN A 278 -4.09 1.63 -15.14
N ASP A 279 -4.92 1.79 -14.10
CA ASP A 279 -4.49 1.91 -12.71
C ASP A 279 -4.37 0.52 -12.05
N PHE A 280 -3.41 -0.26 -12.53
CA PHE A 280 -3.20 -1.65 -12.14
C PHE A 280 -1.73 -1.90 -11.84
N LEU A 281 -1.42 -2.60 -10.76
CA LEU A 281 -0.07 -2.83 -10.30
C LEU A 281 0.20 -4.33 -10.19
N TYR A 282 1.44 -4.74 -10.45
CA TYR A 282 1.85 -6.12 -10.17
C TYR A 282 2.16 -6.26 -8.69
N THR A 283 1.76 -7.39 -8.11
CA THR A 283 2.00 -7.72 -6.70
C THR A 283 2.75 -9.06 -6.60
N PRO A 284 3.20 -9.48 -5.42
CA PRO A 284 3.78 -10.82 -5.23
C PRO A 284 2.90 -11.97 -5.74
N TYR A 285 1.57 -11.79 -5.73
CA TYR A 285 0.61 -12.75 -6.26
C TYR A 285 0.51 -12.78 -7.79
N SER A 286 0.95 -11.72 -8.48
CA SER A 286 0.90 -11.65 -9.94
C SER A 286 1.86 -12.61 -10.65
N SER A 287 2.87 -13.14 -9.95
CA SER A 287 3.80 -14.08 -10.59
C SER A 287 3.14 -15.43 -10.78
N THR A 288 2.99 -15.87 -12.02
CA THR A 288 2.47 -17.20 -12.38
C THR A 288 3.35 -17.79 -13.47
N HIS A 289 3.59 -19.09 -13.39
CA HIS A 289 4.33 -19.84 -14.41
C HIS A 289 3.43 -20.44 -15.49
N ILE A 290 2.10 -20.34 -15.32
CA ILE A 290 1.12 -21.14 -16.08
C ILE A 290 0.06 -20.24 -16.74
N THR A 291 -0.31 -19.13 -16.11
CA THR A 291 -1.39 -18.24 -16.55
C THR A 291 -0.87 -16.84 -16.85
N THR A 292 -1.72 -15.98 -17.39
CA THR A 292 -1.40 -14.55 -17.49
C THR A 292 -1.32 -13.93 -16.10
N PRO A 293 -0.28 -13.13 -15.79
CA PRO A 293 -0.22 -12.35 -14.56
C PRO A 293 -1.47 -11.52 -14.36
N GLU A 294 -2.13 -11.71 -13.21
CA GLU A 294 -3.24 -10.86 -12.78
C GLU A 294 -2.69 -9.64 -12.05
N ARG A 295 -3.12 -8.44 -12.45
CA ARG A 295 -2.74 -7.18 -11.79
C ARG A 295 -3.83 -6.78 -10.81
N THR A 296 -3.44 -6.08 -9.75
CA THR A 296 -4.34 -5.58 -8.70
C THR A 296 -4.62 -4.09 -8.95
N ALA A 297 -5.88 -3.65 -8.80
CA ALA A 297 -6.23 -2.24 -8.96
C ALA A 297 -5.52 -1.36 -7.91
N GLY A 298 -5.17 -0.12 -8.25
CA GLY A 298 -4.51 0.83 -7.33
C GLY A 298 -5.25 0.99 -6.00
N VAL A 299 -6.57 1.19 -6.07
CA VAL A 299 -7.44 1.27 -4.88
C VAL A 299 -7.39 0.01 -3.99
N GLU A 300 -7.17 -1.17 -4.57
CA GLU A 300 -7.03 -2.43 -3.83
C GLU A 300 -5.63 -2.59 -3.20
N ILE A 301 -4.61 -1.92 -3.75
CA ILE A 301 -3.31 -1.78 -3.08
C ILE A 301 -3.47 -0.98 -1.79
N HIS A 302 -4.21 0.14 -1.81
CA HIS A 302 -4.52 0.90 -0.60
C HIS A 302 -5.25 0.05 0.43
N ALA A 303 -6.25 -0.74 0.00
CA ALA A 303 -6.95 -1.68 0.88
C ALA A 303 -5.99 -2.70 1.53
N ASN A 304 -5.02 -3.24 0.78
CA ASN A 304 -4.00 -4.13 1.32
C ASN A 304 -3.11 -3.46 2.38
N ILE A 305 -2.67 -2.22 2.14
CA ILE A 305 -1.83 -1.47 3.09
C ILE A 305 -2.62 -1.17 4.37
N ILE A 306 -3.85 -0.65 4.24
CA ILE A 306 -4.74 -0.38 5.38
C ILE A 306 -4.98 -1.67 6.17
N SER A 307 -5.31 -2.76 5.49
CA SER A 307 -5.54 -4.06 6.14
C SER A 307 -4.30 -4.59 6.85
N HIS A 308 -3.11 -4.39 6.27
CA HIS A 308 -1.84 -4.72 6.91
C HIS A 308 -1.68 -3.93 8.21
N ILE A 309 -1.89 -2.61 8.19
CA ILE A 309 -1.80 -1.75 9.37
C ILE A 309 -2.81 -2.19 10.44
N LEU A 310 -4.10 -2.25 10.09
CA LEU A 310 -5.17 -2.57 11.04
C LEU A 310 -5.00 -3.94 11.68
N ALA A 311 -4.70 -4.97 10.89
CA ALA A 311 -4.49 -6.32 11.42
C ALA A 311 -3.23 -6.39 12.29
N ALA A 312 -2.17 -5.67 11.95
CA ALA A 312 -0.98 -5.61 12.80
C ALA A 312 -1.29 -4.93 14.14
N VAL A 313 -1.95 -3.77 14.12
CA VAL A 313 -2.26 -2.96 15.30
C VAL A 313 -3.27 -3.66 16.22
N LEU A 314 -4.37 -4.17 15.67
CA LEU A 314 -5.51 -4.71 16.43
C LEU A 314 -5.34 -6.19 16.78
N GLU A 315 -4.86 -6.99 15.84
CA GLU A 315 -4.79 -8.46 15.97
C GLU A 315 -3.38 -8.95 16.29
N GLY A 316 -2.35 -8.12 16.10
CA GLY A 316 -0.95 -8.55 16.22
C GLY A 316 -0.47 -9.36 15.01
N ARG A 317 -1.11 -9.20 13.85
CA ARG A 317 -0.65 -9.84 12.59
C ARG A 317 0.80 -9.44 12.33
N PRO A 318 1.73 -10.40 12.13
CA PRO A 318 3.14 -10.08 11.97
C PRO A 318 3.41 -9.16 10.78
N THR A 319 4.21 -8.11 11.00
CA THR A 319 4.86 -7.36 9.93
C THR A 319 6.00 -8.21 9.34
N ILE A 320 6.35 -7.99 8.06
CA ILE A 320 7.49 -8.70 7.46
C ILE A 320 8.76 -8.16 8.09
N LYS A 321 9.49 -9.04 8.78
CA LYS A 321 10.77 -8.73 9.41
C LYS A 321 11.90 -9.25 8.55
N THR A 322 12.90 -8.40 8.35
CA THR A 322 14.18 -8.78 7.79
C THR A 322 15.18 -9.00 8.92
N TRP A 323 16.20 -9.80 8.66
CA TRP A 323 17.33 -9.90 9.58
C TRP A 323 18.21 -8.67 9.32
N SER A 324 18.18 -7.70 10.24
CA SER A 324 19.13 -6.59 10.29
C SER A 324 19.60 -6.32 11.72
#